data_AF-A0A069P889-F1
#
_entry.id   AF-A0A069P889-F1
#
_cell.length_a   1.000
_cell.length_b   1.000
_cell.length_c   1.000
_cell.angle_alpha   90.00
_cell.angle_beta   90.00
_cell.angle_gamma   90.00
#
_symmetry.space_group_name_H-M   'P 1'
#
loop_
_entity.id
_entity.type
_entity.pdbx_description
1 polymer ?
#
loop_
_entity_poly.entity_id
_entity_poly.type
_entity_poly.pdbx_seq_one_letter_code
_entity_poly.pdbx_strand_id
1 'polypeptide(L)'
;MRAAMLAGALAATLMTLSQPSLAAGDVKAGRTKAAQCQACHGLDGMSKLPEAPNLAGQTEEYLVKALNDFRSGARQNEMMTMMAKGLSDADIANLAAYYHSLGKQ
;
A
#
# COMPACT_ATOMS: atom_id res chain seq x y z
N MET A 1 21.93 3.45 -66.64
CA MET A 1 20.59 3.00 -66.20
C MET A 1 20.49 3.20 -64.69
N ARG A 2 19.41 3.82 -64.23
CA ARG A 2 19.18 4.25 -62.85
C ARG A 2 18.91 3.04 -61.94
N ALA A 3 19.75 2.80 -60.94
CA ALA A 3 19.44 1.86 -59.86
C ALA A 3 18.67 2.61 -58.77
N ALA A 4 17.44 2.17 -58.52
CA ALA A 4 16.54 2.75 -57.53
C ALA A 4 17.05 2.48 -56.10
N MET A 5 17.19 3.54 -55.30
CA MET A 5 17.39 3.42 -53.87
C MET A 5 16.04 3.16 -53.20
N LEU A 6 15.82 1.93 -52.77
CA LEU A 6 14.73 1.56 -51.87
C LEU A 6 15.06 2.08 -50.47
N ALA A 7 14.38 3.15 -50.04
CA ALA A 7 14.40 3.61 -48.67
C ALA A 7 13.60 2.60 -47.80
N GLY A 8 14.33 1.75 -47.08
CA GLY A 8 13.75 0.86 -46.07
C GLY A 8 13.22 1.67 -44.89
N ALA A 9 11.90 1.71 -44.73
CA ALA A 9 11.27 2.24 -43.54
C ALA A 9 11.48 1.27 -42.37
N LEU A 10 12.41 1.60 -41.45
CA LEU A 10 12.49 0.94 -40.14
C LEU A 10 11.29 1.40 -39.31
N ALA A 11 10.20 0.65 -39.35
CA ALA A 11 9.08 0.81 -38.43
C ALA A 11 9.52 0.33 -37.04
N ALA A 12 10.00 1.26 -36.20
CA ALA A 12 10.25 1.00 -34.79
C ALA A 12 8.89 0.85 -34.07
N THR A 13 8.39 -0.37 -33.96
CA THR A 13 7.24 -0.71 -33.11
C THR A 13 7.60 -0.45 -31.65
N LEU A 14 7.13 0.67 -31.09
CA LEU A 14 7.09 0.91 -29.65
C LEU A 14 6.12 -0.12 -29.03
N MET A 15 6.67 -1.19 -28.46
CA MET A 15 5.92 -2.04 -27.53
C MET A 15 5.69 -1.23 -26.25
N THR A 16 4.49 -0.68 -26.09
CA THR A 16 4.04 -0.10 -24.82
C THR A 16 3.89 -1.25 -23.82
N LEU A 17 4.90 -1.46 -22.96
CA LEU A 17 4.74 -2.31 -21.80
C LEU A 17 3.68 -1.68 -20.89
N SER A 18 2.49 -2.29 -20.85
CA SER A 18 1.49 -1.99 -19.84
C SER A 18 2.05 -2.49 -18.50
N GLN A 19 2.63 -1.58 -17.73
CA GLN A 19 3.06 -1.91 -16.38
C GLN A 19 1.81 -2.21 -15.54
N PRO A 20 1.80 -3.28 -14.75
CA PRO A 20 0.75 -3.46 -13.76
C PRO A 20 0.87 -2.28 -12.79
N SER A 21 -0.10 -1.37 -12.86
CA SER A 21 -0.33 -0.43 -11.77
C SER A 21 -0.61 -1.31 -10.55
N LEU A 22 0.24 -1.25 -9.53
CA LEU A 22 -0.20 -1.60 -8.18
C LEU A 22 -1.48 -0.78 -7.98
N ALA A 23 -2.64 -1.45 -7.93
CA ALA A 23 -3.88 -0.75 -7.72
C ALA A 23 -3.76 -0.04 -6.37
N ALA A 24 -3.96 1.28 -6.36
CA ALA A 24 -4.00 2.06 -5.14
C ALA A 24 -5.04 1.47 -4.18
N GLY A 25 -4.77 1.46 -2.88
CA GLY A 25 -5.70 0.90 -1.89
C GLY A 25 -7.06 1.60 -1.89
N ASP A 26 -8.13 0.86 -1.63
CA ASP A 26 -9.48 1.40 -1.45
C ASP A 26 -9.63 1.95 -0.03
N VAL A 27 -9.66 3.29 0.09
CA VAL A 27 -9.83 4.02 1.35
C VAL A 27 -11.13 3.65 2.08
N LYS A 28 -12.21 3.38 1.35
CA LYS A 28 -13.51 3.02 1.95
C LYS A 28 -13.45 1.61 2.54
N ALA A 29 -12.89 0.66 1.80
CA ALA A 29 -12.65 -0.69 2.31
C ALA A 29 -11.67 -0.66 3.49
N GLY A 30 -10.64 0.17 3.41
CA GLY A 30 -9.65 0.40 4.47
C GLY A 30 -10.28 0.93 5.74
N ARG A 31 -11.18 1.91 5.65
CA ARG A 31 -11.95 2.43 6.79
C ARG A 31 -12.76 1.33 7.46
N THR A 32 -13.45 0.49 6.68
CA THR A 32 -14.23 -0.63 7.23
C THR A 32 -13.31 -1.63 7.94
N LYS A 33 -12.17 -1.98 7.34
CA LYS A 33 -11.21 -2.91 7.94
C LYS A 33 -10.55 -2.32 9.19
N ALA A 34 -10.30 -1.01 9.23
CA ALA A 34 -9.64 -0.32 10.32
C ALA A 34 -10.43 -0.37 11.65
N ALA A 35 -11.72 -0.72 11.64
CA ALA A 35 -12.53 -0.84 12.85
C ALA A 35 -11.86 -1.72 13.94
N GLN A 36 -11.19 -2.80 13.54
CA GLN A 36 -10.48 -3.69 14.48
C GLN A 36 -9.16 -3.08 15.04
N CYS A 37 -8.65 -2.02 14.43
CA CYS A 37 -7.37 -1.38 14.77
C CYS A 37 -7.57 -0.19 15.71
N GLN A 38 -8.77 0.39 15.72
CA GLN A 38 -9.09 1.65 16.41
C GLN A 38 -9.01 1.55 17.93
N ALA A 39 -9.21 0.35 18.51
CA ALA A 39 -9.13 0.14 19.95
C ALA A 39 -7.76 0.55 20.53
N CYS A 40 -6.69 0.38 19.74
CA CYS A 40 -5.33 0.74 20.14
C CYS A 40 -4.84 2.00 19.43
N HIS A 41 -5.12 2.14 18.13
CA HIS A 41 -4.55 3.22 17.31
C HIS A 41 -5.42 4.47 17.20
N GLY A 42 -6.59 4.50 17.86
CA GLY A 42 -7.53 5.60 17.79
C GLY A 42 -8.48 5.55 16.59
N LEU A 43 -9.65 6.18 16.73
CA LEU A 43 -10.67 6.24 15.66
C LEU A 43 -10.18 6.98 14.41
N ASP A 44 -9.38 8.01 14.65
CA ASP A 44 -8.75 8.90 13.68
C ASP A 44 -7.28 8.53 13.43
N GLY A 45 -6.81 7.37 13.90
CA GLY A 45 -5.40 6.99 13.81
C GLY A 45 -4.48 7.75 14.78
N MET A 46 -5.05 8.48 15.75
CA MET A 46 -4.32 9.13 16.84
C MET A 46 -4.53 8.35 18.14
N SER A 47 -3.53 7.57 18.52
CA SER A 47 -3.56 6.74 19.72
C SER A 47 -3.65 7.58 21.00
N LYS A 48 -4.36 7.04 22.00
CA LYS A 48 -4.34 7.53 23.38
C LYS A 48 -3.52 6.63 24.32
N LEU A 49 -3.03 5.51 23.80
CA LEU A 49 -2.22 4.54 24.52
C LEU A 49 -0.73 4.81 24.24
N PRO A 50 0.13 4.95 25.27
CA PRO A 50 1.57 5.15 25.10
C PRO A 50 2.25 4.07 24.23
N GLU A 51 1.78 2.83 24.33
CA GLU A 51 2.31 1.65 23.67
C GLU A 51 1.86 1.47 22.21
N ALA A 52 0.82 2.18 21.78
CA ALA A 52 0.33 2.12 20.40
C ALA A 52 0.69 3.42 19.66
N PRO A 53 1.42 3.35 18.53
CA PRO A 53 1.78 4.53 17.77
C PRO A 53 0.59 5.12 17.00
N ASN A 54 0.68 6.42 16.68
CA ASN A 54 -0.21 7.06 15.72
C ASN A 54 0.02 6.51 14.31
N LEU A 55 -1.07 6.31 13.58
CA LEU A 55 -1.09 5.85 12.18
C LEU A 55 -1.52 6.94 11.20
N ALA A 56 -2.23 7.96 11.67
CA ALA A 56 -2.75 9.04 10.84
C ALA A 56 -1.64 9.74 10.04
N GLY A 57 -1.84 9.87 8.72
CA GLY A 57 -0.92 10.57 7.83
C GLY A 57 0.43 9.91 7.63
N GLN A 58 0.61 8.67 8.09
CA GLN A 58 1.79 7.88 7.76
C GLN A 58 1.81 7.55 6.26
N THR A 59 3.00 7.31 5.68
CA THR A 59 3.08 6.96 4.26
C THR A 59 2.51 5.56 4.02
N GLU A 60 1.89 5.36 2.86
CA GLU A 60 1.35 4.06 2.49
C GLU A 60 2.45 3.00 2.49
N GLU A 61 3.64 3.32 1.96
CA GLU A 61 4.77 2.39 1.88
C GLU A 61 5.21 1.92 3.27
N TYR A 62 5.27 2.84 4.25
CA TYR A 62 5.62 2.48 5.61
C TYR A 62 4.58 1.55 6.22
N LEU A 63 3.29 1.87 6.06
CA LEU A 63 2.20 1.07 6.63
C LEU A 63 2.15 -0.32 6.00
N VAL A 64 2.25 -0.41 4.67
CA VAL A 64 2.34 -1.68 3.93
C VAL A 64 3.53 -2.49 4.42
N LYS A 65 4.71 -1.88 4.51
CA LYS A 65 5.91 -2.57 4.98
C LYS A 65 5.74 -3.06 6.41
N ALA A 66 5.30 -2.20 7.33
CA ALA A 66 5.17 -2.56 8.74
C ALA A 66 4.17 -3.70 8.95
N LEU A 67 3.01 -3.65 8.29
CA LEU A 67 2.01 -4.72 8.38
C LEU A 67 2.53 -6.03 7.78
N ASN A 68 3.25 -5.99 6.66
CA ASN A 68 3.89 -7.17 6.09
C ASN A 68 4.99 -7.73 7.00
N ASP A 69 5.79 -6.87 7.62
CA ASP A 69 6.84 -7.29 8.55
C ASP A 69 6.25 -7.95 9.80
N PHE A 70 5.14 -7.43 10.34
CA PHE A 70 4.41 -8.09 11.43
C PHE A 70 3.77 -9.41 10.99
N ARG A 71 3.16 -9.46 9.81
CA ARG A 71 2.52 -10.67 9.26
C ARG A 71 3.52 -11.80 9.04
N SER A 72 4.72 -11.48 8.53
CA SER A 72 5.81 -12.43 8.29
C SER A 72 6.63 -12.76 9.54
N GLY A 73 6.58 -11.91 10.57
CA GLY A 73 7.45 -12.00 11.73
C GLY A 73 8.83 -11.35 11.54
N ALA A 74 9.08 -10.62 10.46
CA ALA A 74 10.30 -9.81 10.33
C ALA A 74 10.36 -8.68 11.37
N ARG A 75 9.19 -8.16 11.78
CA ARG A 75 9.03 -7.24 12.91
C ARG A 75 8.20 -7.92 13.98
N GLN A 76 8.68 -7.91 15.22
CA GLN A 76 8.07 -8.65 16.31
C GLN A 76 7.33 -7.73 17.29
N ASN A 77 6.05 -8.03 17.50
CA ASN A 77 5.22 -7.52 18.60
C ASN A 77 4.04 -8.48 18.73
N GLU A 78 3.81 -9.07 19.90
CA GLU A 78 2.81 -10.14 20.06
C GLU A 78 1.42 -9.75 19.52
N MET A 79 0.92 -8.58 19.92
CA MET A 79 -0.39 -8.07 19.50
C MET A 79 -0.43 -7.81 17.99
N MET A 80 0.51 -7.03 17.46
CA MET A 80 0.49 -6.64 16.05
C MET A 80 0.77 -7.81 15.11
N THR A 81 1.60 -8.77 15.50
CA THR A 81 1.82 -10.01 14.74
C THR A 81 0.52 -10.81 14.63
N MET A 82 -0.24 -10.94 15.72
CA MET A 82 -1.54 -11.63 15.69
C MET A 82 -2.57 -10.89 14.84
N MET A 83 -2.63 -9.56 14.93
CA MET A 83 -3.51 -8.75 14.08
C MET A 83 -3.16 -8.86 12.60
N ALA A 84 -1.86 -8.79 12.27
CA ALA A 84 -1.39 -8.78 10.88
C ALA A 84 -1.53 -10.14 10.18
N LYS A 85 -1.49 -11.27 10.92
CA LYS A 85 -1.70 -12.62 10.37
C LYS A 85 -3.04 -12.81 9.67
N GLY A 86 -4.09 -12.10 10.12
CA GLY A 86 -5.42 -12.16 9.53
C GLY A 86 -5.64 -11.25 8.31
N LEU A 87 -4.61 -10.53 7.87
CA LEU A 87 -4.73 -9.55 6.78
C LEU A 87 -4.31 -10.15 5.44
N SER A 88 -5.18 -10.00 4.44
CA SER A 88 -4.81 -10.20 3.04
C SER A 88 -3.94 -9.05 2.52
N ASP A 89 -3.31 -9.23 1.36
CA ASP A 89 -2.55 -8.16 0.70
C ASP A 89 -3.43 -6.95 0.39
N ALA A 90 -4.67 -7.21 -0.04
CA ALA A 90 -5.67 -6.18 -0.29
C ALA A 90 -6.04 -5.43 1.00
N ASP A 91 -6.23 -6.14 2.13
CA ASP A 91 -6.47 -5.50 3.42
C ASP A 91 -5.32 -4.56 3.80
N ILE A 92 -4.07 -5.00 3.64
CA ILE A 92 -2.89 -4.21 3.97
C ILE A 92 -2.83 -2.94 3.11
N ALA A 93 -3.03 -3.06 1.79
CA ALA A 93 -3.06 -1.91 0.90
C ALA A 93 -4.20 -0.94 1.25
N ASN A 94 -5.40 -1.45 1.52
CA ASN A 94 -6.57 -0.65 1.87
C ASN A 94 -6.38 0.09 3.21
N LEU A 95 -5.86 -0.61 4.23
CA LEU A 95 -5.54 -0.01 5.53
C LEU A 95 -4.48 1.10 5.40
N ALA A 96 -3.44 0.86 4.60
CA ALA A 96 -2.40 1.83 4.32
C ALA A 96 -2.98 3.11 3.67
N ALA A 97 -3.75 2.96 2.60
CA ALA A 97 -4.43 4.07 1.93
C ALA A 97 -5.37 4.83 2.88
N TYR A 98 -6.14 4.11 3.71
CA TYR A 98 -7.04 4.74 4.68
C TYR A 98 -6.27 5.60 5.69
N TYR A 99 -5.30 5.04 6.39
CA TYR A 99 -4.57 5.79 7.42
C TYR A 99 -3.71 6.93 6.84
N HIS A 100 -3.17 6.75 5.63
CA HIS A 100 -2.50 7.82 4.90
C HIS A 100 -3.45 9.01 4.64
N SER A 101 -4.69 8.72 4.23
CA SER A 101 -5.69 9.76 3.91
C SER A 101 -6.14 10.63 5.10
N LEU A 102 -5.87 10.22 6.35
CA LEU A 102 -6.30 10.96 7.54
C LEU A 102 -5.48 12.23 7.82
N GLY A 103 -4.35 12.42 7.13
CA GLY A 103 -3.46 13.58 7.33
C GLY A 103 -2.66 13.51 8.63
N LYS A 104 -1.53 14.24 8.69
CA LYS A 104 -0.79 14.45 9.93
C LYS A 104 -1.38 15.69 10.61
N GLN A 105 -1.87 15.53 11.83
CA GLN A 105 -2.40 16.63 12.65
C GLN A 105 -1.25 17.29 13.41
#